data_AF-A0A934PZ03-F1
#
_entry.id   AF-A0A934PZ03-F1
#
_cell.length_a   1.000
_cell.length_b   1.000
_cell.length_c   1.000
_cell.angle_alpha   90.00
_cell.angle_beta   90.00
_cell.angle_gamma   90.00
#
_symmetry.space_group_name_H-M   'P 1'
#
loop_
_entity.id
_entity.type
_entity.pdbx_description
1 polymer ?
#
loop_
_entity_poly.entity_id
_entity_poly.type
_entity_poly.pdbx_seq_one_letter_code
_entity_poly.pdbx_strand_id
1 'polypeptide(L)'
;MGLNFGVYDPFATVARDTQASVGLTCSRVGGPQNNTITLALSAGAHGTSTADRRLAGSGVPTTISYNLYRDSGRTFIWGNTPGVDAATELISVPNNGSASTTVVIYGRIPANQDVYVGSYADQVTLTVTP
;
A
#
# COMPACT_ATOMS: atom_id res chain seq x y z
N MET A 1 3.06 -10.59 5.57
CA MET A 1 2.00 -9.57 5.41
C MET A 1 1.70 -9.46 3.94
N GLY A 2 0.42 -9.53 3.53
CA GLY A 2 0.04 -9.44 2.12
C GLY A 2 -1.36 -8.87 1.98
N LEU A 3 -1.58 -8.12 0.91
CA LEU A 3 -2.88 -7.58 0.53
C LEU A 3 -3.45 -8.48 -0.57
N ASN A 4 -4.54 -9.19 -0.27
CA ASN A 4 -5.14 -10.16 -1.18
C ASN A 4 -6.44 -9.61 -1.77
N PHE A 5 -6.52 -9.55 -3.10
CA PHE A 5 -7.72 -9.13 -3.83
C PHE A 5 -8.73 -10.28 -4.02
N GLY A 6 -8.28 -11.53 -3.89
CA GLY A 6 -9.06 -12.74 -4.18
C GLY A 6 -9.22 -12.97 -5.68
N VAL A 7 -10.34 -13.60 -6.05
CA VAL A 7 -10.66 -13.85 -7.46
C VAL A 7 -11.06 -12.55 -8.14
N TYR A 8 -10.34 -12.19 -9.21
CA TYR A 8 -10.68 -11.11 -10.12
C TYR A 8 -11.51 -11.67 -11.28
N ASP A 9 -12.67 -11.06 -11.53
CA ASP A 9 -13.53 -11.38 -12.67
C ASP A 9 -13.47 -10.22 -13.67
N PRO A 10 -12.95 -10.42 -14.89
CA PRO A 10 -12.83 -9.37 -15.89
C PRO A 10 -14.18 -8.86 -16.40
N PHE A 11 -15.28 -9.60 -16.20
CA PHE A 11 -16.64 -9.18 -16.56
C PHE A 11 -17.37 -8.45 -15.42
N ALA A 12 -16.75 -8.33 -14.24
CA ALA A 12 -17.34 -7.59 -13.15
C ALA A 12 -17.45 -6.09 -13.51
N THR A 13 -18.63 -5.53 -13.30
CA THR A 13 -18.93 -4.11 -13.60
C THR A 13 -18.48 -3.15 -12.52
N VAL A 14 -17.99 -3.66 -11.38
CA VAL A 14 -17.54 -2.88 -10.24
C VAL A 14 -16.08 -3.17 -9.93
N ALA A 15 -15.36 -2.15 -9.47
CA ALA A 15 -13.97 -2.30 -9.06
C ALA A 15 -13.87 -3.26 -7.87
N ARG A 16 -12.77 -4.04 -7.84
CA ARG A 16 -12.51 -4.97 -6.76
C ARG A 16 -11.65 -4.30 -5.69
N ASP A 17 -12.26 -4.16 -4.52
CA ASP A 17 -11.70 -3.44 -3.40
C ASP A 17 -11.24 -4.41 -2.30
N THR A 18 -10.14 -4.08 -1.63
CA THR A 18 -9.62 -4.82 -0.48
C THR A 18 -8.89 -3.87 0.47
N GLN A 19 -8.51 -4.35 1.64
CA GLN A 19 -7.69 -3.60 2.58
C GLN A 19 -6.78 -4.52 3.38
N ALA A 20 -5.65 -3.99 3.84
CA ALA A 20 -4.75 -4.66 4.76
C ALA A 20 -4.28 -3.67 5.82
N SER A 21 -3.99 -4.16 7.02
CA SER A 21 -3.47 -3.34 8.12
C SER A 21 -2.03 -3.69 8.42
N VAL A 22 -1.22 -2.67 8.66
CA VAL A 22 0.19 -2.80 9.04
C VAL A 22 0.34 -2.25 10.45
N GLY A 23 0.76 -3.11 11.38
CA GLY A 23 1.15 -2.68 12.72
C GLY A 23 2.59 -2.18 12.71
N LEU A 24 2.80 -0.97 13.19
CA LEU A 24 4.10 -0.35 13.37
C LEU A 24 4.35 -0.18 14.86
N THR A 25 5.52 -0.56 15.33
CA THR A 25 5.94 -0.36 16.73
C THR A 25 7.22 0.45 16.74
N CYS A 26 7.16 1.62 17.36
CA CYS A 26 8.32 2.50 17.52
C CYS A 26 8.75 2.47 18.99
N SER A 27 10.02 2.17 19.23
CA SER A 27 10.66 2.27 20.54
C SER A 27 11.55 3.51 20.61
N ARG A 28 11.64 4.13 21.80
CA ARG A 28 12.42 5.35 22.01
C ARG A 28 13.32 5.24 23.23
N VAL A 29 14.56 5.69 23.08
CA VAL A 29 15.54 5.91 24.17
C VAL A 29 16.13 7.32 23.97
N GLY A 30 15.67 8.30 24.75
CA GLY A 30 16.05 9.72 24.59
C GLY A 30 15.35 10.45 23.43
N GLY A 31 15.62 11.75 23.22
CA GLY A 31 15.05 12.55 22.12
C GLY A 31 13.64 13.13 22.39
N PRO A 32 12.95 13.70 21.38
CA PRO A 32 11.59 14.23 21.53
C PRO A 32 10.56 13.10 21.71
N GLN A 33 9.53 13.35 22.54
CA GLN A 33 8.46 12.39 22.79
C GLN A 33 7.63 12.12 21.53
N ASN A 34 7.35 13.16 20.75
CA ASN A 34 6.56 13.08 19.53
C ASN A 34 7.49 12.90 18.35
N ASN A 35 7.36 11.76 17.66
CA ASN A 35 8.10 11.46 16.45
C ASN A 35 7.12 11.46 15.29
N THR A 36 7.42 12.27 14.28
CA THR A 36 6.76 12.16 12.99
C THR A 36 7.45 11.04 12.23
N ILE A 37 6.68 10.16 11.59
CA ILE A 37 7.21 9.16 10.66
C ILE A 37 6.54 9.35 9.31
N THR A 38 7.32 9.14 8.25
CA THR A 38 6.83 9.10 6.88
C THR A 38 6.81 7.66 6.39
N LEU A 39 5.69 7.28 5.78
CA LEU A 39 5.41 5.96 5.25
C LEU A 39 5.25 6.06 3.74
N ALA A 40 6.23 5.53 3.02
CA ALA A 40 6.32 5.58 1.57
C ALA A 40 6.11 4.18 0.97
N LEU A 41 5.20 4.06 0.00
CA LEU A 41 4.98 2.82 -0.74
C LEU A 41 5.59 2.93 -2.15
N SER A 42 6.40 1.95 -2.56
CA SER A 42 7.01 1.91 -3.89
C SER A 42 5.98 1.73 -5.02
N ALA A 43 6.44 1.85 -6.27
CA ALA A 43 5.66 1.58 -7.48
C ALA A 43 5.36 0.09 -7.73
N GLY A 44 5.78 -0.80 -6.83
CA GLY A 44 5.79 -2.24 -7.09
C GLY A 44 7.00 -2.68 -7.92
N ALA A 45 7.07 -3.97 -8.20
CA ALA A 45 8.12 -4.57 -9.02
C ALA A 45 7.82 -4.45 -10.53
N HIS A 46 6.55 -4.23 -10.90
CA HIS A 46 6.10 -4.24 -12.29
C HIS A 46 5.45 -2.92 -12.74
N GLY A 47 5.30 -1.95 -11.83
CA GLY A 47 4.76 -0.63 -12.13
C GLY A 47 5.83 0.38 -12.53
N THR A 48 5.45 1.40 -13.31
CA THR A 48 6.36 2.50 -13.70
C THR A 48 6.34 3.66 -12.70
N SER A 49 5.27 3.78 -11.92
CA SER A 49 5.08 4.81 -10.90
C SER A 49 4.10 4.35 -9.82
N THR A 50 4.00 5.08 -8.71
CA THR A 50 3.00 4.82 -7.65
C THR A 50 1.57 5.00 -8.14
N ALA A 51 1.36 5.74 -9.22
CA ALA A 51 0.09 5.88 -9.91
C ALA A 51 -0.22 4.72 -10.88
N ASP A 52 0.80 3.95 -11.29
CA ASP A 52 0.73 2.88 -12.28
C ASP A 52 1.31 1.58 -11.72
N ARG A 53 0.67 1.02 -10.68
CA ARG A 53 1.07 -0.28 -10.13
C ARG A 53 0.43 -1.42 -10.92
N ARG A 54 1.18 -2.52 -11.07
CA ARG A 54 0.80 -3.66 -11.90
C ARG A 54 1.04 -4.97 -11.18
N LEU A 55 0.03 -5.84 -11.11
CA LEU A 55 0.21 -7.24 -10.77
C LEU A 55 0.65 -7.98 -12.05
N ALA A 56 1.74 -8.74 -11.99
CA ALA A 56 2.20 -9.54 -13.11
C ALA A 56 1.61 -10.95 -13.06
N GLY A 57 1.10 -11.42 -14.20
CA GLY A 57 0.60 -12.77 -14.38
C GLY A 57 1.73 -13.81 -14.39
N SER A 58 1.54 -14.93 -13.72
CA SER A 58 2.46 -16.07 -13.78
C SER A 58 2.28 -16.82 -15.11
N GLY A 59 3.33 -16.92 -15.92
CA GLY A 59 3.37 -17.79 -17.10
C GLY A 59 2.86 -17.18 -18.41
N VAL A 60 2.18 -16.03 -18.38
CA VAL A 60 1.77 -15.26 -19.56
C VAL A 60 2.10 -13.79 -19.34
N PRO A 61 2.67 -13.05 -20.32
CA PRO A 61 3.04 -11.64 -20.16
C PRO A 61 1.79 -10.74 -20.21
N THR A 62 1.00 -10.79 -19.14
CA THR A 62 -0.20 -9.98 -18.92
C THR A 62 -0.12 -9.38 -17.52
N THR A 63 -0.69 -8.19 -17.36
CA THR A 63 -0.69 -7.48 -16.08
C THR A 63 -2.08 -6.98 -15.74
N ILE A 64 -2.38 -6.92 -14.44
CA ILE A 64 -3.59 -6.28 -13.91
C ILE A 64 -3.16 -4.97 -13.26
N SER A 65 -3.77 -3.87 -13.67
CA SER A 65 -3.61 -2.57 -13.01
C SER A 65 -4.27 -2.60 -11.64
N TYR A 66 -3.59 -2.05 -10.65
CA TYR A 66 -4.15 -1.85 -9.33
C TYR A 66 -3.58 -0.56 -8.73
N ASN A 67 -4.17 -0.10 -7.64
CA ASN A 67 -3.54 0.95 -6.85
C ASN A 67 -3.83 0.81 -5.35
N LEU A 68 -3.00 1.48 -4.56
CA LEU A 68 -3.05 1.50 -3.10
C LEU A 68 -3.32 2.95 -2.66
N TYR A 69 -4.18 3.09 -1.66
CA TYR A 69 -4.71 4.36 -1.20
C TYR A 69 -4.60 4.47 0.32
N ARG A 70 -4.50 5.72 0.79
CA ARG A 70 -4.42 6.07 2.21
C ARG A 70 -5.80 6.20 2.86
N ASP A 71 -6.85 6.35 2.06
CA ASP A 71 -8.21 6.58 2.51
C ASP A 71 -9.19 5.52 2.00
N SER A 72 -10.27 5.29 2.76
CA SER A 72 -11.31 4.33 2.40
C SER A 72 -12.11 4.73 1.15
N GLY A 73 -12.14 6.02 0.83
CA GLY A 73 -12.75 6.55 -0.40
C GLY A 73 -11.90 6.28 -1.65
N ARG A 74 -10.62 5.91 -1.47
CA ARG A 74 -9.63 5.68 -2.53
C ARG A 74 -9.46 6.90 -3.43
N THR A 75 -9.37 8.05 -2.79
CA THR A 75 -9.18 9.35 -3.43
C THR A 75 -7.70 9.74 -3.45
N PHE A 76 -6.94 9.33 -2.44
CA PHE A 76 -5.53 9.65 -2.29
C PHE A 76 -4.67 8.42 -2.51
N ILE A 77 -4.08 8.34 -3.71
CA ILE A 77 -3.04 7.35 -4.01
C ILE A 77 -1.95 7.47 -2.94
N TRP A 78 -1.51 6.32 -2.46
CA TRP A 78 -0.39 6.21 -1.55
C TRP A 78 0.87 5.99 -2.37
N GLY A 79 1.73 6.99 -2.40
CA GLY A 79 3.04 6.90 -3.06
C GLY A 79 4.19 7.05 -2.10
N ASN A 80 5.27 7.64 -2.60
CA ASN A 80 6.58 7.65 -1.98
C ASN A 80 7.21 9.05 -1.87
N THR A 81 6.47 10.11 -2.20
CA THR A 81 6.93 11.50 -2.14
C THR A 81 6.41 12.16 -0.86
N PRO A 82 7.28 12.45 0.12
CA PRO A 82 6.89 13.15 1.36
C PRO A 82 6.21 14.48 1.06
N GLY A 83 5.14 14.77 1.80
CA GLY A 83 4.34 16.00 1.62
C GLY A 83 3.42 16.03 0.40
N VAL A 84 3.45 14.99 -0.45
CA VAL A 84 2.58 14.86 -1.63
C VAL A 84 1.71 13.61 -1.52
N ASP A 85 2.31 12.43 -1.64
CA ASP A 85 1.59 11.16 -1.72
C ASP A 85 2.05 10.08 -0.73
N ALA A 86 3.13 10.31 0.03
CA ALA A 86 3.48 9.48 1.19
C ALA A 86 2.58 9.79 2.40
N ALA A 87 2.31 8.81 3.26
CA ALA A 87 1.55 9.03 4.50
C ALA A 87 2.48 9.55 5.60
N THR A 88 1.94 10.39 6.48
CA THR A 88 2.66 10.92 7.64
C THR A 88 1.87 10.59 8.89
N GLU A 89 2.52 9.96 9.85
CA GLU A 89 1.93 9.58 11.13
C GLU A 89 2.71 10.24 12.27
N LEU A 90 1.98 10.74 13.26
CA LEU A 90 2.59 11.24 14.49
C LEU A 90 2.44 10.18 15.58
N ILE A 91 3.56 9.71 16.10
CA ILE A 91 3.59 8.74 17.18
C ILE A 91 4.24 9.33 18.43
N SER A 92 3.50 9.29 19.55
CA SER A 92 4.01 9.70 20.85
C SER A 92 4.60 8.49 21.56
N VAL A 93 5.92 8.49 21.76
CA VAL A 93 6.65 7.37 22.38
C VAL A 93 7.23 7.83 23.72
N PRO A 94 6.85 7.20 24.84
CA PRO A 94 7.44 7.52 26.14
C PRO A 94 8.94 7.18 26.18
N ASN A 95 9.70 7.87 27.04
CA ASN A 95 11.13 7.63 27.14
C ASN A 95 11.38 6.23 27.71
N ASN A 96 12.31 5.48 27.11
CA ASN A 96 12.57 4.07 27.42
C ASN A 96 11.32 3.19 27.28
N GLY A 97 10.41 3.55 26.38
CA GLY A 97 9.20 2.81 26.11
C GLY A 97 8.98 2.57 24.62
N SER A 98 7.81 2.02 24.31
CA SER A 98 7.36 1.81 22.93
C SER A 98 5.90 2.25 22.78
N ALA A 99 5.54 2.62 21.57
CA ALA A 99 4.17 2.84 21.17
C ALA A 99 3.93 2.13 19.83
N SER A 100 2.70 1.69 19.62
CA SER A 100 2.28 1.07 18.38
C SER A 100 1.20 1.89 17.70
N THR A 101 1.26 1.96 16.39
CA THR A 101 0.20 2.50 15.54
C THR A 101 -0.16 1.47 14.48
N THR A 102 -1.37 1.56 13.95
CA THR A 102 -1.84 0.70 12.86
C THR A 102 -2.20 1.57 11.68
N VAL A 103 -1.68 1.23 10.50
CA VAL A 103 -1.99 1.95 9.26
C VAL A 103 -2.72 1.02 8.31
N VAL A 104 -3.82 1.51 7.73
CA VAL A 104 -4.66 0.74 6.82
C VAL A 104 -4.29 1.12 5.38
N ILE A 105 -3.95 0.11 4.60
CA ILE A 105 -3.71 0.21 3.16
C ILE A 105 -4.98 -0.22 2.46
N TYR A 106 -5.57 0.66 1.66
CA TYR A 106 -6.75 0.34 0.85
C TYR A 106 -6.31 0.00 -0.57
N GLY A 107 -6.61 -1.20 -1.04
CA GLY A 107 -6.30 -1.64 -2.40
C GLY A 107 -7.53 -1.57 -3.30
N ARG A 108 -7.30 -1.29 -4.59
CA ARG A 108 -8.32 -1.42 -5.65
C ARG A 108 -7.72 -1.97 -6.94
N ILE A 109 -8.44 -2.90 -7.55
CA ILE A 109 -8.29 -3.29 -8.96
C ILE A 109 -9.50 -2.73 -9.72
N PRO A 110 -9.32 -1.88 -10.74
CA PRO A 110 -10.41 -1.43 -11.60
C PRO A 110 -11.16 -2.58 -12.30
N ALA A 111 -12.45 -2.39 -12.54
CA ALA A 111 -13.29 -3.28 -13.35
C ALA A 111 -12.81 -3.37 -14.81
N ASN A 112 -13.27 -4.39 -15.52
CA ASN A 112 -13.14 -4.51 -16.99
C ASN A 112 -11.70 -4.49 -17.53
N GLN A 113 -10.75 -5.15 -16.85
CA GLN A 113 -9.42 -5.36 -17.38
C GLN A 113 -9.36 -6.72 -18.06
N ASP A 114 -9.17 -6.72 -19.38
CA ASP A 114 -9.04 -7.94 -20.17
C ASP A 114 -7.67 -8.58 -19.93
N VAL A 115 -7.68 -9.70 -19.22
CA VAL A 115 -6.47 -10.41 -18.78
C VAL A 115 -6.69 -11.92 -18.84
N TYR A 116 -5.61 -12.67 -19.05
CA TYR A 116 -5.68 -14.13 -19.11
C TYR A 116 -5.98 -14.75 -17.75
N VAL A 117 -6.54 -15.95 -17.74
CA VAL A 117 -6.69 -16.71 -16.50
C VAL A 117 -5.31 -17.07 -15.94
N GLY A 118 -5.09 -16.79 -14.67
CA GLY A 118 -3.80 -17.03 -14.03
C GLY A 118 -3.70 -16.44 -12.63
N SER A 119 -2.56 -16.67 -11.99
CA SER A 119 -2.21 -16.02 -10.73
C SER A 119 -1.46 -14.72 -11.01
N TYR A 120 -1.79 -13.68 -10.25
CA TYR A 120 -1.22 -12.35 -10.40
C TYR A 120 -0.63 -11.87 -9.08
N ALA A 121 0.61 -11.37 -9.11
CA ALA A 121 1.30 -10.89 -7.93
C ALA A 121 2.16 -9.65 -8.23
N ASP A 122 2.41 -8.87 -7.19
CA ASP A 122 3.37 -7.76 -7.21
C ASP A 122 4.04 -7.66 -5.84
N GLN A 123 5.21 -7.04 -5.79
CA GLN A 123 5.96 -6.78 -4.58
C GLN A 123 6.10 -5.27 -4.35
N VAL A 124 5.36 -4.75 -3.37
CA VAL A 124 5.44 -3.35 -2.94
C VAL A 124 6.25 -3.24 -1.67
N THR A 125 7.21 -2.31 -1.65
CA THR A 125 8.05 -2.03 -0.48
C THR A 125 7.45 -0.87 0.30
N LEU A 126 7.24 -1.06 1.60
CA LEU A 126 6.90 0.00 2.55
C LEU A 126 8.18 0.47 3.23
N THR A 127 8.56 1.72 2.98
CA THR A 127 9.69 2.39 3.62
C THR A 127 9.16 3.28 4.74
N VAL A 128 9.75 3.14 5.93
CA VAL A 128 9.43 3.97 7.11
C VAL A 128 10.64 4.83 7.42
N THR A 129 10.48 6.14 7.41
CA THR A 129 11.52 7.10 7.80
C THR A 129 11.02 8.01 8.93
N PRO A 130 11.91 8.55 9.77
CA PRO A 130 11.58 9.69 10.63
C PRO A 130 11.21 10.94 9.82
#